data_AF-A0A6V7PX81-F1
#
_entry.id   AF-A0A6V7PX81-F1
#
_cell.length_a   1.000
_cell.length_b   1.000
_cell.length_c   1.000
_cell.angle_alpha   90.00
_cell.angle_beta   90.00
_cell.angle_gamma   90.00
#
_symmetry.space_group_name_H-M   'P 1'
#
loop_
_entity.id
_entity.type
_entity.pdbx_description
1 polymer ?
#
loop_
_entity_poly.entity_id
_entity_poly.type
_entity_poly.pdbx_seq_one_letter_code
_entity_poly.pdbx_strand_id
1 'polypeptide(L)'
;MAFFNSHTNNLVEGKRVGIAVAMAAAAVGSWWWKALRPPRPLVCGSDGGPPVTAPRIRLRDGRFLAYAESGVARERAASRSSSPTASPVPDWIPFTPPRN
;
A
#
# COMPACT_ATOMS: atom_id res chain seq x y z
N MET A 1 31.70 -40.47 -46.46
CA MET A 1 30.50 -40.40 -45.60
C MET A 1 30.65 -39.31 -44.51
N ALA A 2 30.86 -38.04 -44.86
CA ALA A 2 31.06 -36.96 -43.87
C ALA A 2 30.14 -35.73 -44.08
N PHE A 3 29.41 -35.65 -45.19
CA PHE A 3 28.60 -34.48 -45.55
C PHE A 3 27.28 -34.36 -44.77
N PHE A 4 26.82 -35.44 -44.13
CA PHE A 4 25.57 -35.43 -43.35
C PHE A 4 25.77 -34.96 -41.90
N ASN A 5 27.02 -34.91 -41.40
CA ASN A 5 27.30 -34.56 -40.01
C ASN A 5 27.51 -33.05 -39.79
N SER A 6 27.96 -32.26 -40.78
CA SER A 6 28.24 -30.84 -40.51
C SER A 6 26.98 -30.01 -40.28
N HIS A 7 25.88 -30.29 -41.02
CA HIS A 7 24.63 -29.53 -40.88
C HIS A 7 23.93 -29.75 -39.53
N THR A 8 24.04 -30.94 -38.94
CA THR A 8 23.43 -31.25 -37.63
C THR A 8 24.25 -30.68 -36.47
N ASN A 9 25.58 -30.67 -36.56
CA ASN A 9 26.45 -30.09 -35.53
C ASN A 9 26.21 -28.59 -35.35
N ASN A 10 26.09 -27.82 -36.45
CA ASN A 10 25.82 -26.38 -36.37
C ASN A 10 24.47 -26.05 -35.73
N LEU A 11 23.44 -26.88 -35.96
CA LEU A 11 22.12 -26.73 -35.36
C LEU A 11 22.14 -27.05 -33.86
N VAL A 12 22.86 -28.09 -33.45
CA VAL A 12 23.04 -28.47 -32.05
C VAL A 12 23.87 -27.42 -31.31
N GLU A 13 24.94 -26.91 -31.93
CA GLU A 13 25.76 -25.81 -31.41
C GLU A 13 24.90 -24.57 -31.15
N GLY A 14 24.11 -24.14 -32.14
CA GLY A 14 23.19 -23.00 -31.98
C GLY A 14 22.15 -23.20 -30.88
N LYS A 15 21.63 -24.43 -30.72
CA LYS A 15 20.69 -24.77 -29.65
C LYS A 15 21.33 -24.76 -28.27
N ARG A 16 22.58 -25.21 -28.15
CA ARG A 16 23.37 -25.17 -26.90
C ARG A 16 23.73 -23.74 -26.52
N VAL A 17 24.14 -22.92 -27.49
CA VAL A 17 24.39 -21.49 -27.29
C VAL A 17 23.11 -20.78 -26.84
N GLY A 18 21.97 -21.07 -27.47
CA GLY A 18 20.68 -20.51 -27.06
C GLY A 18 20.29 -20.87 -25.63
N ILE A 19 20.47 -22.14 -25.23
CA ILE A 19 20.23 -22.59 -23.85
C ILE A 19 21.19 -21.90 -22.86
N ALA A 20 22.47 -21.77 -23.21
CA ALA A 20 23.46 -21.10 -22.37
C ALA A 20 23.14 -19.61 -22.17
N VAL A 21 22.72 -18.92 -23.24
CA VAL A 21 22.27 -17.52 -23.18
C VAL A 21 21.02 -17.37 -22.32
N ALA A 22 20.04 -18.27 -22.46
CA ALA A 22 18.83 -18.26 -21.64
C ALA A 22 19.13 -18.46 -20.15
N MET A 23 20.03 -19.40 -19.80
CA MET A 23 20.48 -19.59 -18.42
C MET A 23 21.22 -18.36 -17.87
N ALA A 24 22.10 -17.76 -18.65
CA ALA A 24 22.79 -16.53 -18.26
C ALA A 24 21.79 -15.37 -18.02
N ALA A 25 20.82 -15.18 -18.91
CA ALA A 25 19.79 -14.16 -18.77
C ALA A 25 18.92 -14.39 -17.52
N ALA A 26 18.54 -15.64 -17.23
CA ALA A 26 17.78 -15.97 -16.02
C ALA A 26 18.58 -15.70 -14.73
N ALA A 27 19.88 -16.02 -14.72
CA ALA A 27 20.76 -15.75 -13.60
C ALA A 27 20.88 -14.24 -13.33
N VAL A 28 21.11 -13.44 -14.39
CA VAL A 28 21.18 -11.97 -14.29
C VAL A 28 19.84 -11.39 -13.84
N GLY A 29 18.72 -11.85 -14.42
CA GLY A 29 17.38 -11.42 -14.03
C GLY A 29 17.06 -11.73 -12.57
N SER A 30 17.45 -12.91 -12.08
CA SER A 30 17.27 -13.31 -10.68
C SER A 30 18.09 -12.44 -9.71
N TRP A 31 19.34 -12.14 -10.08
CA TRP A 31 20.18 -11.20 -9.31
C TRP A 31 19.54 -9.82 -9.25
N TRP A 32 19.11 -9.29 -10.39
CA TRP A 32 18.51 -7.96 -10.50
C TRP A 32 17.21 -7.85 -9.69
N TRP A 33 16.36 -8.88 -9.75
CA TRP A 33 15.15 -8.98 -8.93
C TRP A 33 15.43 -9.05 -7.42
N LYS A 34 16.56 -9.63 -6.99
CA LYS A 34 16.98 -9.58 -5.58
C LYS A 34 17.47 -8.19 -5.19
N ALA A 35 18.23 -7.51 -6.05
CA ALA A 35 18.78 -6.19 -5.78
C ALA A 35 17.71 -5.10 -5.66
N LEU A 36 16.63 -5.21 -6.45
CA LEU A 36 15.51 -4.27 -6.41
C LEU A 36 14.45 -4.56 -5.36
N ARG A 37 14.51 -5.72 -4.70
CA ARG A 37 13.53 -6.04 -3.67
C ARG A 37 13.75 -5.10 -2.48
N PRO A 38 12.75 -4.30 -2.09
CA PRO A 38 12.88 -3.45 -0.92
C PRO A 38 13.13 -4.32 0.32
N PRO A 39 13.89 -3.81 1.30
CA PRO A 39 14.06 -4.50 2.56
C PRO A 39 12.67 -4.79 3.17
N ARG A 40 12.52 -5.95 3.81
CA ARG A 40 11.26 -6.30 4.46
C ARG A 40 10.87 -5.16 5.41
N PRO A 41 9.62 -4.64 5.33
CA PRO A 41 9.18 -3.61 6.25
C PRO A 41 9.42 -4.06 7.68
N LEU A 42 10.13 -3.24 8.46
CA LEU A 42 10.36 -3.51 9.88
C LEU A 42 9.00 -3.50 10.57
N VAL A 43 8.74 -4.51 11.40
CA VAL A 43 7.53 -4.56 12.22
C VAL A 43 7.56 -3.38 13.19
N CYS A 44 6.53 -2.54 13.19
CA CYS A 44 6.40 -1.44 14.15
C CYS A 44 6.49 -2.01 15.58
N GLY A 45 7.44 -1.53 16.38
CA GLY A 45 7.71 -2.06 17.73
C GLY A 45 8.82 -3.10 17.84
N SER A 46 9.59 -3.37 16.77
CA SER A 46 10.89 -4.05 16.86
C SER A 46 12.00 -3.07 17.28
N ASP A 47 13.08 -3.56 17.90
CA ASP A 47 14.23 -2.74 18.26
C ASP A 47 14.80 -2.04 17.01
N GLY A 48 14.65 -0.71 16.94
CA GLY A 48 15.05 0.12 15.79
C GLY A 48 14.00 0.30 14.68
N GLY A 49 12.81 -0.29 14.80
CA GLY A 49 11.68 -0.07 13.89
C GLY A 49 10.96 1.26 14.14
N PRO A 50 10.09 1.72 13.21
CA PRO A 50 9.28 2.91 13.44
C PRO A 50 8.48 2.74 14.74
N PRO A 51 8.43 3.77 15.61
CA PRO A 51 7.73 3.68 16.88
C PRO A 51 6.28 3.34 16.61
N VAL A 52 5.66 2.56 17.50
CA VAL A 52 4.21 2.32 17.46
C VAL A 52 3.54 3.65 17.79
N THR A 53 3.28 4.46 16.76
CA THR A 53 2.86 5.87 16.88
C THR A 53 1.44 6.03 17.42
N ALA A 54 0.67 4.96 17.53
CA ALA A 54 -0.65 4.97 18.15
C ALA A 54 -0.64 4.12 19.42
N PRO A 55 -0.66 4.71 20.64
CA PRO A 55 -1.00 3.96 21.83
C PRO A 55 -2.36 3.29 21.60
N ARG A 56 -2.40 1.96 21.71
CA ARG A 56 -3.64 1.19 21.53
C ARG A 56 -4.58 1.51 22.69
N ILE A 57 -5.44 2.51 22.53
CA ILE A 57 -6.47 2.84 23.51
C ILE A 57 -7.48 1.68 23.52
N ARG A 58 -7.52 0.94 24.63
CA ARG A 58 -8.47 -0.15 24.87
C ARG A 58 -9.70 0.42 25.57
N LEU A 59 -10.87 0.22 24.98
CA LEU A 59 -12.14 0.54 25.63
C LEU A 59 -12.36 -0.40 26.81
N ARG A 60 -13.23 0.01 27.75
CA ARG A 60 -13.59 -0.81 28.93
C ARG A 60 -14.21 -2.17 28.56
N ASP A 61 -14.77 -2.29 27.36
CA ASP A 61 -15.32 -3.52 26.81
C ASP A 61 -14.28 -4.40 26.10
N GLY A 62 -13.01 -3.97 26.05
CA GLY A 62 -11.92 -4.71 25.45
C GLY A 62 -11.68 -4.45 23.96
N ARG A 63 -12.51 -3.63 23.29
CA ARG A 63 -12.29 -3.23 21.89
C ARG A 63 -11.14 -2.23 21.74
N PHE A 64 -10.48 -2.25 20.57
CA PHE A 64 -9.41 -1.31 20.23
C PHE A 64 -9.95 -0.16 19.38
N LEU A 65 -9.61 1.07 19.75
CA LEU A 65 -9.96 2.25 18.96
C LEU A 65 -9.02 2.37 17.74
N ALA A 66 -9.58 2.61 16.56
CA ALA A 66 -8.79 2.71 15.31
C ALA A 66 -7.96 4.00 15.23
N TYR A 67 -8.32 5.04 15.99
CA TYR A 67 -7.60 6.32 16.05
C TYR A 67 -7.71 6.94 17.44
N ALA A 68 -6.61 7.48 17.96
CA ALA A 68 -6.63 8.23 19.22
C ALA A 68 -7.07 9.67 18.94
N GLU A 69 -8.36 9.96 19.09
CA GLU A 69 -8.85 11.35 19.00
C GLU A 69 -8.43 12.12 20.26
N SER A 70 -7.44 13.00 20.13
CA SER A 70 -7.11 13.98 21.18
C SER A 70 -8.14 15.10 21.18
N GLY A 71 -9.25 14.91 21.90
CA GLY A 71 -10.24 15.97 22.12
C GLY A 71 -9.71 17.06 23.03
N VAL A 72 -9.95 18.33 22.68
CA VAL A 72 -9.74 19.47 23.58
C VAL A 72 -10.99 19.63 24.44
N ALA A 73 -10.84 19.92 25.73
CA ALA A 73 -11.99 20.21 26.61
C ALA A 73 -12.87 21.30 25.98
N ARG A 74 -14.19 21.14 26.05
CA ARG A 74 -15.18 22.03 25.38
C ARG A 74 -14.96 23.52 25.68
N GLU A 75 -14.44 23.84 26.87
CA GLU A 75 -14.10 25.20 27.31
C GLU A 75 -12.90 25.82 26.58
N ARG A 76 -11.97 24.97 26.10
CA ARG A 76 -10.81 25.37 25.28
C ARG A 76 -11.00 25.11 23.79
N ALA A 77 -12.03 24.36 23.42
CA ALA A 77 -12.43 24.23 22.04
C ALA A 77 -12.93 25.60 21.59
N ALA A 78 -12.18 26.27 20.71
CA ALA A 78 -12.59 27.51 20.08
C ALA A 78 -13.73 27.22 19.07
N SER A 79 -14.88 26.74 19.54
CA SER A 79 -16.09 26.73 18.75
C SER A 79 -16.64 28.15 18.72
N ARG A 80 -16.17 28.93 17.74
CA ARG A 80 -16.89 30.12 17.30
C ARG A 80 -18.14 29.67 16.54
N SER A 81 -19.12 29.12 17.24
CA SER A 81 -20.49 28.96 16.72
C SER A 81 -21.30 30.23 16.98
N SER A 82 -20.67 31.40 16.85
CA SER A 82 -21.38 32.60 16.46
C SER A 82 -21.27 32.69 14.94
N SER A 83 -21.89 31.75 14.22
CA SER A 83 -22.28 32.05 12.85
C SER A 83 -23.49 32.98 12.98
N PRO A 84 -23.42 34.29 12.66
CA PRO A 84 -24.63 35.10 12.51
C PRO A 84 -25.26 34.81 11.15
N THR A 85 -25.30 33.53 10.78
CA THR A 85 -25.68 33.08 9.45
C THR A 85 -26.40 31.76 9.62
N ALA A 86 -27.55 31.82 10.29
CA ALA A 86 -28.70 31.14 9.71
C ALA A 86 -28.86 31.79 8.32
N SER A 87 -28.27 31.19 7.29
CA SER A 87 -28.62 31.55 5.92
C SER A 87 -30.14 31.51 5.84
N PRO A 88 -30.81 32.57 5.34
CA PRO A 88 -32.25 32.53 5.14
C PRO A 88 -32.55 31.24 4.38
N VAL A 89 -33.39 30.38 4.96
CA VAL A 89 -33.91 29.23 4.22
C VAL A 89 -34.60 29.83 3.00
N PRO A 90 -34.16 29.53 1.76
CA PRO A 90 -34.74 30.17 0.60
C PRO A 90 -36.23 29.84 0.50
N ASP A 91 -37.06 30.86 0.22
CA ASP A 91 -38.53 30.73 0.10
C ASP A 91 -38.98 29.73 -0.97
N TRP A 92 -38.06 29.25 -1.83
CA TRP A 92 -38.35 28.25 -2.86
C TRP A 92 -38.37 26.81 -2.33
N ILE A 93 -37.98 26.53 -1.08
CA ILE A 93 -38.06 25.18 -0.51
C ILE A 93 -39.51 24.91 -0.07
N PRO A 94 -40.28 24.06 -0.78
CA PRO A 94 -41.65 23.77 -0.39
C PRO A 94 -41.67 22.97 0.92
N PHE A 95 -42.54 23.35 1.85
CA PHE A 95 -42.78 22.60 3.09
C PHE A 95 -43.29 21.20 2.75
N THR A 96 -42.48 20.18 3.01
CA THR A 96 -42.91 18.79 2.94
C THR A 96 -43.44 18.37 4.31
N PRO A 97 -44.75 18.08 4.46
CA PRO A 97 -45.24 17.51 5.71
C PRO A 97 -44.62 16.12 5.91
N PRO A 98 -44.33 15.71 7.16
CA PRO A 98 -43.85 14.37 7.43
C PRO A 98 -44.92 13.35 7.00
N ARG A 99 -44.50 12.30 6.27
CA ARG A 99 -45.39 11.17 5.96
C ARG A 99 -45.81 10.49 7.26
N ASN A 100 -47.10 10.26 7.40
CA ASN A 100 -47.68 9.42 8.45
C ASN A 100 -47.42 7.93 8.17
#